data_AF-A0A5B1BR94-F1
#
_entry.id   AF-A0A5B1BR94-F1
#
_cell.length_a   1.000
_cell.length_b   1.000
_cell.length_c   1.000
_cell.angle_alpha   90.00
_cell.angle_beta   90.00
_cell.angle_gamma   90.00
#
_symmetry.space_group_name_H-M   'P 1'
#
loop_
_entity.id
_entity.type
_entity.pdbx_description
1 polymer ?
#
loop_
_entity_poly.entity_id
_entity_poly.type
_entity_poly.pdbx_seq_one_letter_code
_entity_poly.pdbx_strand_id
1 'polypeptide(L)'
;MSSGMPFNMDMAVQAAQTASFQGLVDSATANNKQLLIVADSALAANRGQMSDAFQTWLSDVQQTAVSNNQVLDQIREALHFGIGATDAQEASAAGDFQAITGVVNPFH
;
A
#
# COMPACT_ATOMS: atom_id res chain seq x y z
N MET A 1 -17.28 30.05 21.73
CA MET A 1 -17.04 28.63 22.02
C MET A 1 -16.22 28.08 20.87
N SER A 2 -14.96 27.75 21.16
CA SER A 2 -13.89 27.66 20.16
C SER A 2 -13.96 26.37 19.35
N SER A 3 -13.77 26.55 18.04
CA SER A 3 -13.58 25.57 16.98
C SER A 3 -12.36 24.67 17.26
N GLY A 4 -12.54 23.63 18.07
CA GLY A 4 -11.65 22.48 18.13
C GLY A 4 -12.35 21.28 17.51
N MET A 5 -11.61 20.46 16.75
CA MET A 5 -12.02 19.18 16.12
C MET A 5 -12.40 19.13 14.62
N PRO A 6 -11.80 19.91 13.69
CA PRO A 6 -11.80 19.52 12.27
C PRO A 6 -10.58 18.67 11.85
N PHE A 7 -9.36 19.03 12.29
CA PHE A 7 -8.12 18.34 11.86
C PHE A 7 -8.05 16.85 12.24
N ASN A 8 -8.44 16.48 13.47
CA ASN A 8 -8.41 15.07 13.91
C ASN A 8 -9.42 14.16 13.17
N MET A 9 -10.52 14.72 12.67
CA MET A 9 -11.52 13.92 11.94
C MET A 9 -11.05 13.62 10.51
N ASP A 10 -10.49 14.60 9.81
CA ASP A 10 -9.97 14.43 8.46
C ASP A 10 -8.78 13.46 8.42
N MET A 11 -7.89 13.55 9.40
CA MET A 11 -6.77 12.63 9.58
C MET A 11 -7.22 11.18 9.81
N ALA A 12 -8.23 10.95 10.67
CA ALA A 12 -8.76 9.60 10.90
C ALA A 12 -9.39 9.00 9.63
N VAL A 13 -10.06 9.82 8.82
CA VAL A 13 -10.63 9.41 7.53
C VAL A 13 -9.52 9.09 6.52
N GLN A 14 -8.48 9.92 6.44
CA GLN A 14 -7.33 9.72 5.57
C GLN A 14 -6.57 8.44 5.93
N ALA A 15 -6.36 8.17 7.23
CA ALA A 15 -5.76 6.93 7.71
C ALA A 15 -6.60 5.70 7.34
N ALA A 16 -7.92 5.77 7.51
CA ALA A 16 -8.82 4.67 7.15
C ALA A 16 -8.86 4.39 5.64
N GLN A 17 -8.85 5.44 4.80
CA GLN A 17 -8.77 5.30 3.35
C GLN A 17 -7.43 4.70 2.91
N THR A 18 -6.33 5.13 3.54
CA THR A 18 -5.00 4.61 3.25
C THR A 18 -4.87 3.14 3.64
N ALA A 19 -5.36 2.75 4.81
CA ALA A 19 -5.41 1.35 5.24
C ALA A 19 -6.26 0.49 4.31
N SER A 20 -7.39 1.00 3.85
CA SER A 20 -8.27 0.30 2.89
C SER A 20 -7.55 0.08 1.55
N PHE A 21 -6.87 1.11 1.04
CA PHE A 21 -6.11 1.02 -0.20
C PHE A 21 -4.91 0.08 -0.06
N GLN A 22 -4.20 0.11 1.06
CA GLN A 22 -3.15 -0.86 1.37
C GLN A 22 -3.67 -2.31 1.33
N GLY A 23 -4.85 -2.56 1.90
CA GLY A 23 -5.50 -3.87 1.83
C GLY A 23 -5.84 -4.33 0.39
N LEU A 24 -6.22 -3.39 -0.49
CA LEU A 24 -6.43 -3.68 -1.91
C LEU A 24 -5.12 -4.03 -2.63
N VAL A 25 -4.04 -3.30 -2.35
CA VAL A 25 -2.70 -3.55 -2.92
C VAL A 25 -2.17 -4.92 -2.49
N ASP A 26 -2.31 -5.27 -1.21
CA ASP A 26 -1.91 -6.57 -0.68
C ASP A 26 -2.73 -7.71 -1.32
N SER A 27 -4.04 -7.52 -1.49
CA SER A 27 -4.92 -8.49 -2.15
C SER A 27 -4.56 -8.68 -3.64
N ALA A 28 -4.29 -7.59 -4.35
CA ALA A 28 -3.87 -7.63 -5.75
C ALA A 28 -2.52 -8.33 -5.90
N THR A 29 -1.59 -8.11 -4.96
CA THR A 29 -0.28 -8.78 -4.93
C THR A 29 -0.43 -10.27 -4.69
N ALA A 30 -1.30 -10.68 -3.75
CA ALA A 30 -1.59 -12.08 -3.49
C ALA A 30 -2.18 -12.77 -4.73
N ASN A 31 -3.12 -12.12 -5.42
CA ASN A 31 -3.72 -12.65 -6.65
C ASN A 31 -2.69 -12.81 -7.77
N ASN A 32 -1.80 -11.84 -7.99
CA ASN A 32 -0.73 -11.96 -8.99
C ASN A 32 0.26 -13.09 -8.66
N LYS A 33 0.58 -13.30 -7.37
CA LYS A 33 1.41 -14.44 -6.94
C LYS A 33 0.73 -15.78 -7.22
N GLN A 34 -0.58 -15.88 -7.00
CA GLN A 34 -1.34 -17.09 -7.36
C GLN A 34 -1.35 -17.32 -8.87
N LEU A 35 -1.50 -16.24 -9.67
CA LEU A 35 -1.45 -16.31 -11.12
C LEU A 35 -0.10 -16.87 -11.62
N LEU A 36 1.00 -16.42 -11.03
CA LEU A 36 2.35 -16.93 -11.32
C LEU A 36 2.46 -18.43 -11.03
N ILE A 37 2.01 -18.87 -9.85
CA ILE A 37 2.06 -20.28 -9.46
C ILE A 37 1.27 -21.15 -10.45
N VAL A 38 0.09 -20.70 -10.87
CA VAL A 38 -0.74 -21.41 -11.84
C VAL A 38 -0.08 -21.44 -13.22
N ALA A 39 0.49 -20.33 -13.68
CA ALA A 39 1.21 -20.26 -14.95
C ALA A 39 2.44 -21.19 -14.96
N ASP A 40 3.23 -21.19 -13.89
CA ASP A 40 4.40 -22.06 -13.73
C ASP A 40 4.00 -23.54 -13.68
N SER A 41 2.93 -23.86 -12.95
CA SER A 41 2.38 -25.23 -12.91
C SER A 41 1.89 -25.68 -14.28
N ALA A 42 1.26 -24.78 -15.04
CA ALA A 42 0.77 -25.08 -16.38
C ALA A 42 1.93 -25.26 -17.37
N LEU A 43 3.01 -24.49 -17.27
CA LEU A 43 4.23 -24.70 -18.06
C LEU A 43 4.90 -26.03 -17.71
N ALA A 44 5.03 -26.33 -16.42
CA ALA A 44 5.68 -27.56 -15.94
C ALA A 44 4.93 -28.83 -16.33
N ALA A 45 3.59 -28.79 -16.30
CA ALA A 45 2.74 -29.92 -16.69
C ALA A 45 2.81 -30.22 -18.20
N ASN A 46 3.23 -29.26 -19.03
CA ASN A 46 3.04 -29.33 -20.47
C ASN A 46 4.31 -29.56 -21.29
N ARG A 47 5.27 -30.33 -20.73
CA ARG A 47 6.55 -30.73 -21.35
C ARG A 47 6.38 -31.61 -22.62
N GLY A 48 5.79 -31.06 -23.67
CA GLY A 48 5.79 -31.64 -25.03
C GLY A 48 4.44 -31.77 -25.74
N GLN A 49 3.31 -31.43 -25.10
CA GLN A 49 1.97 -31.52 -25.73
C GLN A 49 1.29 -30.16 -25.95
N MET A 50 1.99 -29.08 -25.63
CA MET A 50 1.47 -27.72 -25.70
C MET A 50 1.73 -27.09 -27.05
N SER A 51 0.72 -26.48 -27.68
CA SER A 51 0.95 -25.67 -28.89
C SER A 51 1.85 -24.47 -28.57
N ASP A 52 2.68 -24.05 -29.53
CA ASP A 52 3.59 -22.90 -29.38
C ASP A 52 2.84 -21.62 -28.96
N ALA A 53 1.61 -21.44 -29.47
CA ALA A 53 0.75 -20.33 -29.11
C ALA A 53 0.37 -20.34 -27.61
N PHE A 54 0.11 -21.52 -27.04
CA PHE A 54 -0.26 -21.64 -25.64
C PHE A 54 0.95 -21.48 -24.70
N GLN A 55 2.14 -21.91 -25.14
CA GLN A 55 3.40 -21.62 -24.45
C GLN A 55 3.69 -20.12 -24.42
N THR A 56 3.52 -19.44 -25.56
CA THR A 56 3.67 -17.99 -25.67
C THR A 56 2.70 -17.26 -24.74
N TRP A 57 1.42 -17.65 -24.76
CA TRP A 57 0.41 -17.06 -23.89
C TRP A 57 0.74 -17.23 -22.40
N LEU A 58 1.20 -18.41 -21.97
CA LEU A 58 1.61 -18.58 -20.57
C LEU A 58 2.84 -17.76 -20.20
N SER A 59 3.80 -17.61 -21.11
CA SER A 59 4.95 -16.73 -20.90
C SER A 59 4.51 -15.27 -20.73
N ASP A 60 3.56 -14.80 -21.54
CA ASP A 60 3.00 -13.45 -21.43
C ASP A 60 2.26 -13.24 -20.11
N VAL A 61 1.49 -14.24 -19.67
CA VAL A 61 0.80 -14.22 -18.37
C VAL A 61 1.81 -14.15 -17.22
N GLN A 62 2.87 -14.96 -17.27
CA GLN A 62 3.93 -14.95 -16.26
C GLN A 62 4.62 -13.58 -16.21
N GLN A 63 5.02 -13.05 -17.36
CA GLN A 63 5.71 -11.76 -17.45
C GLN A 63 4.84 -10.59 -16.98
N THR A 64 3.56 -10.61 -17.33
CA THR A 64 2.58 -9.60 -16.88
C THR A 64 2.42 -9.65 -15.36
N ALA A 65 2.32 -10.84 -14.76
CA ALA A 65 2.19 -10.97 -13.32
C ALA A 65 3.44 -10.51 -12.55
N VAL A 66 4.65 -10.77 -13.09
CA VAL A 66 5.89 -10.21 -12.53
C VAL A 66 5.87 -8.68 -12.57
N SER A 67 5.53 -8.10 -13.72
CA SER A 67 5.44 -6.64 -13.88
C SER A 67 4.43 -6.01 -12.91
N ASN A 68 3.24 -6.62 -12.79
CA ASN A 68 2.22 -6.16 -11.86
C ASN A 68 2.70 -6.19 -10.41
N ASN A 69 3.41 -7.24 -9.99
CA ASN A 69 3.96 -7.31 -8.64
C ASN A 69 4.98 -6.19 -8.38
N GLN A 70 5.85 -5.87 -9.34
CA GLN A 70 6.79 -4.75 -9.21
C GLN A 70 6.08 -3.40 -9.02
N VAL A 71 5.01 -3.16 -9.79
CA VAL A 71 4.21 -1.93 -9.65
C VAL A 71 3.49 -1.89 -8.31
N LEU A 72 2.92 -3.01 -7.86
CA LEU A 72 2.23 -3.09 -6.57
C LEU A 72 3.19 -2.89 -5.39
N ASP A 73 4.42 -3.42 -5.47
CA ASP A 73 5.46 -3.18 -4.46
C ASP A 73 5.84 -1.69 -4.42
N GLN A 74 5.99 -1.02 -5.56
CA GLN A 74 6.24 0.43 -5.61
C GLN A 74 5.08 1.25 -5.02
N ILE A 75 3.82 0.86 -5.29
CA ILE A 75 2.65 1.50 -4.69
C ILE A 75 2.68 1.31 -3.17
N ARG A 76 2.99 0.10 -2.69
CA ARG A 76 3.11 -0.19 -1.26
C ARG A 76 4.20 0.65 -0.60
N GLU A 77 5.37 0.78 -1.22
CA GLU A 77 6.45 1.64 -0.72
C GLU A 77 6.02 3.11 -0.67
N ALA A 78 5.36 3.62 -1.71
CA ALA A 78 4.86 4.98 -1.76
C ALA A 78 3.81 5.26 -0.67
N LEU A 79 2.93 4.30 -0.39
CA LEU A 79 1.96 4.41 0.71
C LEU A 79 2.64 4.44 2.07
N HIS A 80 3.62 3.57 2.29
CA HIS A 80 4.41 3.57 3.53
C HIS A 80 5.15 4.89 3.75
N PHE A 81 5.71 5.48 2.68
CA PHE A 81 6.34 6.79 2.75
C PHE A 81 5.33 7.90 3.04
N GLY A 82 4.18 7.90 2.37
CA GLY A 82 3.12 8.90 2.57
C GLY A 82 2.54 8.89 4.00
N ILE A 83 2.30 7.70 4.57
CA ILE A 83 1.88 7.56 5.98
C ILE A 83 2.96 8.09 6.91
N GLY A 84 4.21 7.65 6.75
CA GLY A 84 5.31 8.09 7.60
C GLY A 84 5.61 9.58 7.53
N ALA A 85 5.41 10.20 6.36
CA ALA A 85 5.52 11.65 6.19
C ALA A 85 4.39 12.42 6.90
N THR A 86 3.16 11.88 6.88
CA THR A 86 2.00 12.49 7.54
C THR A 86 2.16 12.41 9.06
N ASP A 87 2.51 11.23 9.59
CA ASP A 87 2.78 11.04 11.03
C ASP A 87 3.93 11.94 11.53
N ALA A 88 4.98 12.10 10.73
CA ALA A 88 6.11 12.98 11.07
C ALA A 88 5.70 14.46 11.06
N GLN A 89 4.88 14.89 10.11
CA GLN A 89 4.36 16.27 10.06
C GLN A 89 3.41 16.55 11.23
N GLU A 90 2.58 15.59 11.61
CA GLU A 90 1.70 15.73 12.78
C GLU A 90 2.48 15.77 14.10
N ALA A 91 3.50 14.93 14.26
CA ALA A 91 4.38 14.98 15.43
C ALA A 91 5.12 16.33 15.53
N SER A 92 5.57 16.85 14.39
CA SER A 92 6.23 18.17 14.30
C SER A 92 5.26 19.30 14.65
N ALA A 93 4.08 19.29 14.05
CA ALA A 93 3.05 20.30 14.27
C ALA A 93 2.51 20.28 15.72
N ALA A 94 2.36 19.09 16.33
CA ALA A 94 1.97 18.95 17.73
C ALA A 94 3.07 19.47 18.68
N GLY A 95 4.35 19.20 18.38
CA GLY A 95 5.48 19.73 19.14
C GLY A 95 5.55 21.26 19.08
N ASP A 96 5.37 21.84 17.89
CA ASP A 96 5.31 23.28 17.69
C ASP A 96 4.07 23.90 18.36
N PHE A 97 2.93 23.22 18.32
CA PHE A 97 1.71 23.68 18.99
C PHE A 97 1.85 23.66 20.52
N GLN A 98 2.53 22.67 21.10
CA GLN A 98 2.88 22.66 22.54
C GLN A 98 3.84 23.80 22.91
N ALA A 99 4.81 24.09 22.04
CA ALA A 99 5.75 25.20 22.22
C ALA A 99 5.06 26.57 22.13
N ILE A 100 4.07 26.72 21.25
CA ILE A 100 3.31 27.97 21.04
C ILE A 100 2.20 28.16 22.08
N THR A 101 1.48 27.09 22.46
CA THR A 101 0.35 27.19 23.42
C THR A 101 0.76 27.16 24.87
N GLY A 102 2.01 26.80 25.17
CA GLY A 102 2.62 27.00 26.48
C GLY A 102 1.70 26.56 27.62
N VAL A 103 1.25 25.31 27.63
CA VAL A 103 0.64 24.74 28.83
C VAL A 103 1.75 24.53 29.85
N VAL A 104 2.16 25.63 30.46
CA VAL A 104 2.80 25.65 31.76
C VAL A 104 1.71 25.20 32.72
N ASN A 105 1.89 23.99 33.26
CA ASN A 105 1.04 23.44 34.29
C ASN A 105 0.85 24.48 35.42
N PRO A 106 -0.38 24.99 35.68
CA PRO A 106 -0.56 26.06 36.67
C PRO A 106 -0.58 25.56 38.12
N PHE A 107 -0.41 24.26 38.37
CA PHE A 107 -0.33 23.70 39.72
C PHE A 107 0.79 22.67 39.79
N HIS A 108 1.83 23.02 40.55
CA HIS A 108 2.94 22.20 41.09
C HIS A 108 3.26 20.87 40.40
#